data_AF-A0A7W7CP92-F1
#
_entry.id   AF-A0A7W7CP92-F1
#
_cell.length_a   1.000
_cell.length_b   1.000
_cell.length_c   1.000
_cell.angle_alpha   90.00
_cell.angle_beta   90.00
_cell.angle_gamma   90.00
#
_symmetry.space_group_name_H-M   'P 1'
#
loop_
_entity.id
_entity.type
_entity.pdbx_description
1 polymer ?
#
loop_
_entity_poly.entity_id
_entity_poly.type
_entity_poly.pdbx_seq_one_letter_code
_entity_poly.pdbx_strand_id
1 'polypeptide(L)'
;MALGSAQRRTERRPRIEAAFPGAQVEPALDLLDLADRAWHDAYGPRDLAVPDGVLDDVLLLAGSDLAALVVIARQAVIDFRDVRVAADARRSG
;
A
#
# COMPACT_ATOMS: atom_id res chain seq x y z
N MET A 1 -18.78 7.78 6.10
CA MET A 1 -18.68 8.26 4.71
C MET A 1 -17.54 7.49 4.06
N ALA A 2 -17.80 6.75 2.98
CA ALA A 2 -16.72 6.13 2.22
C ALA A 2 -15.92 7.24 1.53
N LEU A 3 -14.68 7.47 1.97
CA LEU A 3 -13.75 8.35 1.26
C LEU A 3 -13.62 7.81 -0.16
N GLY A 4 -13.91 8.62 -1.18
CA GLY A 4 -13.77 8.21 -2.58
C GLY A 4 -12.31 7.89 -2.92
N SER A 5 -12.07 7.04 -3.93
CA SER A 5 -10.71 6.68 -4.37
C SER A 5 -9.84 7.92 -4.67
N ALA A 6 -10.41 8.96 -5.29
CA ALA A 6 -9.74 10.24 -5.54
C ALA A 6 -9.32 10.97 -4.25
N GLN A 7 -10.13 10.88 -3.19
CA GLN A 7 -9.80 11.49 -1.90
C GLN A 7 -8.65 10.73 -1.22
N ARG A 8 -8.71 9.39 -1.20
CA ARG A 8 -7.61 8.56 -0.67
C ARG A 8 -6.29 8.79 -1.41
N ARG A 9 -6.34 8.96 -2.73
CA ARG A 9 -5.15 9.33 -3.53
C ARG A 9 -4.55 10.64 -3.04
N THR A 10 -5.38 11.67 -2.83
CA THR A 10 -4.95 12.98 -2.33
C THR A 10 -4.35 12.86 -0.94
N GLU A 11 -4.97 12.10 -0.04
CA GLU A 11 -4.51 11.90 1.34
C GLU A 11 -3.20 11.11 1.40
N ARG A 12 -2.99 10.13 0.53
CA ARG A 12 -1.75 9.33 0.46
C ARG A 12 -0.60 10.06 -0.22
N ARG A 13 -0.86 11.06 -1.07
CA ARG A 13 0.17 11.73 -1.88
C ARG A 13 1.38 12.24 -1.06
N PRO A 14 1.22 13.01 0.03
CA PRO A 14 2.37 13.52 0.79
C PRO A 14 3.27 12.40 1.30
N ARG A 15 2.66 11.27 1.67
CA ARG A 15 3.36 10.10 2.16
C ARG A 15 4.14 9.38 1.06
N ILE A 16 3.57 9.28 -0.14
CA ILE A 16 4.24 8.66 -1.28
C ILE A 16 5.36 9.57 -1.81
N GLU A 17 5.19 10.88 -1.79
CA GLU A 17 6.24 11.85 -2.12
C GLU A 17 7.43 11.78 -1.15
N ALA A 18 7.18 11.48 0.13
CA ALA A 18 8.24 11.22 1.11
C ALA A 18 8.95 9.87 0.91
N ALA A 19 8.26 8.88 0.32
CA ALA A 19 8.77 7.52 0.19
C ALA A 19 9.39 7.22 -1.19
N PHE A 20 9.04 7.95 -2.25
CA PHE A 20 9.48 7.66 -3.62
C PHE A 20 10.04 8.90 -4.34
N PRO A 21 11.06 8.74 -5.20
CA PRO A 21 11.58 9.85 -5.98
C PRO A 21 10.55 10.31 -7.03
N GLY A 22 10.53 11.60 -7.35
CA GLY A 22 9.44 12.29 -8.06
C GLY A 22 8.81 11.55 -9.26
N ALA A 23 9.61 10.96 -10.15
CA ALA A 23 9.08 10.23 -11.32
C ALA A 23 8.28 8.96 -10.96
N GLN A 24 8.48 8.41 -9.76
CA GLN A 24 7.82 7.19 -9.27
C GLN A 24 6.57 7.48 -8.43
N VAL A 25 6.29 8.74 -8.08
CA VAL A 25 5.15 9.11 -7.23
C VAL A 25 3.82 8.76 -7.88
N GLU A 26 3.59 9.15 -9.14
CA GLU A 26 2.33 8.83 -9.83
C GLU A 26 2.15 7.32 -10.04
N PRO A 27 3.15 6.57 -10.55
CA PRO A 27 3.04 5.11 -10.66
C PRO A 27 2.76 4.41 -9.32
N ALA A 28 3.38 4.87 -8.22
CA ALA A 28 3.12 4.32 -6.90
C ALA A 28 1.68 4.60 -6.44
N LEU A 29 1.17 5.82 -6.67
CA LEU A 29 -0.23 6.15 -6.36
C LEU A 29 -1.22 5.36 -7.22
N ASP A 30 -0.91 5.09 -8.50
CA ASP A 30 -1.74 4.28 -9.38
C ASP A 30 -1.80 2.82 -8.91
N LEU A 31 -0.66 2.27 -8.51
CA LEU A 31 -0.59 0.93 -7.94
C LEU A 31 -1.39 0.83 -6.64
N LEU A 32 -1.36 1.85 -5.78
CA LEU A 32 -2.13 1.86 -4.54
C LEU A 32 -3.64 1.97 -4.77
N ASP A 33 -4.08 2.66 -5.83
CA ASP A 33 -5.50 2.64 -6.23
C ASP A 33 -5.93 1.24 -6.71
N LEU A 34 -5.08 0.56 -7.49
CA LEU A 34 -5.32 -0.84 -7.89
C LEU A 34 -5.34 -1.78 -6.68
N ALA A 35 -4.44 -1.57 -5.72
CA ALA A 35 -4.39 -2.36 -4.49
C ALA A 35 -5.66 -2.17 -3.65
N ASP A 36 -6.20 -0.95 -3.54
CA ASP A 36 -7.47 -0.71 -2.84
C ASP A 36 -8.63 -1.48 -3.47
N ARG A 37 -8.71 -1.51 -4.81
CA ARG A 37 -9.74 -2.25 -5.54
C ARG A 37 -9.61 -3.75 -5.32
N ALA A 38 -8.40 -4.28 -5.46
CA ALA A 38 -8.13 -5.70 -5.23
C ALA A 38 -8.35 -6.10 -3.76
N TRP A 39 -8.04 -5.22 -2.82
CA TRP A 39 -8.30 -5.42 -1.39
C TRP A 39 -9.79 -5.54 -1.10
N HIS A 40 -10.60 -4.64 -1.66
CA HIS A 40 -12.05 -4.71 -1.50
C HIS A 40 -12.62 -6.05 -2.00
N ASP A 41 -12.12 -6.56 -3.12
CA ASP A 41 -12.58 -7.83 -3.67
C ASP A 41 -12.12 -9.03 -2.82
N ALA A 42 -10.94 -8.95 -2.20
CA ALA A 42 -10.38 -10.03 -1.37
C ALA A 42 -10.91 -10.04 0.08
N TYR A 43 -11.16 -8.87 0.68
CA TYR A 43 -11.45 -8.71 2.11
C TYR A 43 -12.76 -7.95 2.41
N GLY A 44 -13.52 -7.55 1.39
CA GLY A 44 -14.83 -6.91 1.54
C GLY A 44 -15.84 -7.78 2.31
N PRO A 45 -16.89 -7.17 2.92
CA PRO A 45 -17.37 -5.80 2.72
C PRO A 45 -16.93 -4.79 3.79
N ARG A 46 -16.06 -5.17 4.73
CA ARG A 46 -15.68 -4.31 5.86
C ARG A 46 -14.62 -3.27 5.48
N ASP A 47 -13.73 -3.62 4.56
CA ASP A 47 -12.59 -2.79 4.18
C ASP A 47 -12.68 -2.39 2.71
N LEU A 48 -12.90 -1.10 2.46
CA LEU A 48 -13.04 -0.51 1.11
C LEU A 48 -11.71 -0.16 0.44
N ALA A 49 -10.60 -0.33 1.17
CA ALA A 49 -9.26 0.08 0.80
C ALA A 49 -8.24 -0.68 1.66
N VAL A 50 -6.98 -0.68 1.24
CA VAL A 50 -5.88 -1.19 2.07
C VAL A 50 -5.83 -0.39 3.38
N PRO A 51 -5.94 -1.03 4.56
CA PRO A 51 -5.85 -0.35 5.85
C PRO A 51 -4.50 0.33 6.03
N ASP A 52 -4.47 1.47 6.72
CA ASP A 52 -3.24 2.26 6.89
C ASP A 52 -2.09 1.43 7.48
N GLY A 53 -2.37 0.61 8.48
CA GLY A 53 -1.36 -0.25 9.08
C GLY A 53 -0.74 -1.25 8.09
N VAL A 54 -1.50 -1.75 7.09
CA VAL A 54 -0.98 -2.64 6.05
C VAL A 54 -0.21 -1.83 5.01
N LEU A 55 -0.69 -0.63 4.66
CA LEU A 55 0.03 0.29 3.79
C LEU A 55 1.40 0.65 4.38
N ASP A 56 1.51 0.84 5.70
CA ASP A 56 2.77 1.06 6.40
C ASP A 56 3.77 -0.08 6.17
N ASP A 57 3.32 -1.32 6.33
CA ASP A 57 4.16 -2.50 6.13
C ASP A 57 4.60 -2.62 4.67
N VAL A 58 3.68 -2.37 3.73
CA VAL A 58 3.95 -2.41 2.30
C VAL A 58 5.02 -1.39 1.92
N LEU A 59 4.90 -0.15 2.37
CA LEU A 59 5.86 0.91 2.08
C LEU A 59 7.21 0.67 2.75
N LEU A 60 7.21 0.17 3.99
CA LEU A 60 8.44 -0.18 4.72
C LEU A 60 9.26 -1.26 4.00
N LEU A 61 8.58 -2.29 3.49
CA LEU A 61 9.21 -3.42 2.79
C LEU A 61 9.60 -3.05 1.36
N ALA A 62 8.86 -2.16 0.69
CA ALA A 62 9.19 -1.67 -0.64
C ALA A 62 10.44 -0.77 -0.67
N GLY A 63 10.71 -0.01 0.40
CA GLY A 63 11.98 0.72 0.56
C GLY A 63 12.34 1.66 -0.58
N SER A 64 11.37 2.45 -1.07
CA SER A 64 11.53 3.39 -2.20
C SER A 64 11.79 2.76 -3.57
N ASP A 65 11.63 1.44 -3.70
CA ASP A 65 11.71 0.72 -4.98
C ASP A 65 10.31 0.39 -5.50
N LEU A 66 9.95 0.96 -6.66
CA LEU A 66 8.66 0.72 -7.29
C LEU A 66 8.45 -0.76 -7.67
N ALA A 67 9.51 -1.47 -8.09
CA ALA A 67 9.41 -2.89 -8.41
C ALA A 67 9.11 -3.71 -7.15
N ALA A 68 9.78 -3.39 -6.04
CA ALA A 68 9.47 -3.99 -4.74
C ALA A 68 8.04 -3.64 -4.30
N LEU A 69 7.58 -2.40 -4.51
CA LEU A 69 6.22 -1.99 -4.18
C LEU A 69 5.17 -2.85 -4.89
N VAL A 70 5.34 -3.13 -6.19
CA VAL A 70 4.44 -4.03 -6.94
C VAL A 70 4.38 -5.41 -6.30
N VAL A 71 5.53 -6.00 -5.98
CA VAL A 71 5.60 -7.35 -5.41
C VAL A 71 4.93 -7.40 -4.04
N ILE A 72 5.26 -6.44 -3.16
CA ILE A 72 4.75 -6.42 -1.78
C ILE A 72 3.25 -6.05 -1.74
N ALA A 73 2.79 -5.11 -2.57
CA ALA A 73 1.37 -4.79 -2.66
C ALA A 73 0.55 -6.00 -3.13
N ARG A 74 1.06 -6.77 -4.12
CA ARG A 74 0.45 -8.03 -4.54
C ARG A 74 0.41 -9.06 -3.42
N GLN A 75 1.50 -9.21 -2.66
CA GLN A 75 1.52 -10.11 -1.50
C GLN A 75 0.51 -9.68 -0.43
N ALA A 76 0.39 -8.39 -0.14
CA ALA A 76 -0.58 -7.88 0.83
C ALA A 76 -2.03 -8.21 0.45
N VAL A 77 -2.35 -8.12 -0.84
CA VAL A 77 -3.67 -8.52 -1.35
C VAL A 77 -3.89 -10.03 -1.19
N ILE A 78 -2.89 -10.86 -1.46
CA ILE A 78 -2.99 -12.33 -1.33
C ILE A 78 -3.11 -12.75 0.14
N ASP A 79 -2.21 -12.28 1.00
CA ASP A 79 -2.23 -12.47 2.44
C ASP A 79 -1.41 -11.37 3.16
N PHE A 80 -2.11 -10.42 3.75
CA PHE A 80 -1.46 -9.31 4.47
C PHE A 80 -0.71 -9.75 5.72
N ARG A 81 -0.99 -10.93 6.27
CA ARG A 81 -0.34 -11.41 7.50
C ARG A 81 1.13 -11.75 7.25
N ASP A 82 1.46 -12.27 6.08
CA ASP A 82 2.85 -12.52 5.69
C ASP A 82 3.63 -11.21 5.58
N VAL A 83 2.99 -10.18 5.01
CA VAL A 83 3.55 -8.82 4.91
C VAL A 83 3.76 -8.22 6.31
N ARG A 84 2.81 -8.40 7.23
CA ARG A 84 2.94 -7.97 8.64
C ARG A 84 4.13 -8.62 9.32
N VAL A 85 4.27 -9.94 9.22
CA VAL A 85 5.38 -10.70 9.83
C VAL A 85 6.73 -10.23 9.28
N ALA A 86 6.84 -10.04 7.96
CA ALA A 86 8.05 -9.55 7.34
C ALA A 86 8.41 -8.11 7.79
N ALA A 87 7.41 -7.24 7.92
CA ALA A 87 7.60 -5.88 8.40
C ALA A 87 8.06 -5.84 9.86
N ASP A 88 7.47 -6.67 10.72
CA ASP A 88 7.86 -6.77 12.14
C ASP A 88 9.29 -7.31 12.30
N ALA A 89 9.69 -8.27 11.46
CA ALA A 89 11.07 -8.74 11.41
C ALA A 89 12.05 -7.61 11.00
N ARG A 90 11.69 -6.78 10.01
CA ARG A 90 12.50 -5.64 9.57
C ARG A 90 12.57 -4.51 10.60
N ARG A 91 11.57 -4.35 11.47
CA ARG A 91 11.59 -3.37 12.57
C ARG A 91 12.43 -3.83 13.76
N SER A 92 12.61 -5.14 13.93
CA SER A 92 13.28 -5.74 15.10
C SER A 92 14.78 -6.01 14.88
N GLY A 93 15.27 -5.83 13.66
CA GLY A 93 16.70 -5.94 13.29
C GLY A 93 17.33 -4.58 13.08
#